data_AF-A0A248THK1-F1
#
_entry.id   AF-A0A248THK1-F1
#
_cell.length_a   1.000
_cell.length_b   1.000
_cell.length_c   1.000
_cell.angle_alpha   90.00
_cell.angle_beta   90.00
_cell.angle_gamma   90.00
#
_symmetry.space_group_name_H-M   'P 1'
#
loop_
_entity.id
_entity.type
_entity.pdbx_description
1 polymer ?
#
loop_
_entity_poly.entity_id
_entity_poly.type
_entity_poly.pdbx_seq_one_letter_code
_entity_poly.pdbx_strand_id
1 'polypeptide(L)' 'MTIQNVKPVLNCPQCSTPGYLLAPAGKLVLMECDDTKCGQQWHTFAKICPECKKPNGYFVEGTCRKCYAEKYMSS' A
#
# COMPACT_ATOMS: atom_id res chain seq x y z
N MET A 1 7.19 2.05 22.20
CA MET A 1 6.24 0.94 21.93
C MET A 1 6.42 0.51 20.49
N THR A 2 6.88 -0.72 20.26
CA THR A 2 7.17 -1.24 18.92
C THR A 2 5.97 -2.06 18.47
N ILE A 3 5.07 -1.46 17.70
CA ILE A 3 3.93 -2.18 17.15
C ILE A 3 4.46 -3.09 16.04
N GLN A 4 4.65 -4.38 16.35
CA GLN A 4 4.96 -5.43 15.39
C GLN A 4 3.65 -6.19 15.09
N ASN A 5 3.47 -6.66 13.85
CA ASN A 5 2.32 -7.45 13.38
C ASN A 5 0.98 -6.72 13.13
N VAL A 6 0.98 -5.45 12.74
CA VAL A 6 -0.25 -4.83 12.22
C VAL A 6 -0.51 -5.32 10.80
N LYS A 7 -1.62 -6.02 10.59
CA LYS A 7 -2.05 -6.43 9.25
C LYS A 7 -2.44 -5.18 8.44
N PRO A 8 -2.03 -5.09 7.17
CA PRO A 8 -2.61 -4.17 6.20
C PRO A 8 -4.13 -4.07 6.25
N VAL A 9 -4.68 -2.86 6.32
CA VAL A 9 -6.13 -2.62 6.16
C VAL A 9 -6.38 -2.10 4.75
N LEU A 10 -6.83 -3.00 3.88
CA LEU A 10 -7.07 -2.72 2.45
C LEU A 10 -8.49 -2.23 2.16
N ASN A 11 -9.41 -2.56 3.05
CA ASN A 11 -10.82 -2.22 2.92
C ASN A 11 -11.08 -0.95 3.72
N CYS A 12 -11.92 -0.08 3.16
CA CYS A 12 -12.33 1.15 3.79
C CYS A 12 -12.91 0.86 5.19
N PRO A 13 -12.41 1.54 6.23
CA PRO A 13 -12.88 1.29 7.60
C PRO A 13 -14.34 1.69 7.82
N GLN A 14 -14.94 2.45 6.88
CA GLN A 14 -16.35 2.84 6.95
C GLN A 14 -17.30 1.89 6.23
N CYS A 15 -17.01 1.56 4.97
CA CYS A 15 -17.93 0.80 4.11
C CYS A 15 -17.41 -0.59 3.71
N SER A 16 -16.21 -0.98 4.15
CA SER A 16 -15.54 -2.23 3.79
C SER A 16 -15.27 -2.43 2.29
N THR A 17 -15.57 -1.45 1.43
CA THR A 17 -15.16 -1.44 0.01
C THR A 17 -13.63 -1.39 -0.09
N PRO A 18 -13.01 -2.08 -1.06
CA PRO A 18 -11.58 -1.90 -1.33
C PRO A 18 -11.23 -0.42 -1.51
N GLY A 19 -10.08 0.02 -1.00
CA GLY A 19 -9.49 1.31 -1.37
C GLY A 19 -8.32 1.13 -2.30
N TYR A 20 -7.86 2.22 -2.92
CA TYR A 20 -6.68 2.30 -3.78
C TYR A 20 -5.58 3.20 -3.19
N LEU A 21 -4.35 2.98 -3.63
CA LEU A 21 -3.17 3.68 -3.12
C LEU A 21 -3.15 5.09 -3.70
N LEU A 22 -3.18 6.09 -2.82
CA LEU A 22 -3.06 7.49 -3.24
C LEU A 22 -1.60 7.95 -3.19
N ALA A 23 -0.93 7.74 -2.06
CA ALA A 23 0.45 8.19 -1.86
C ALA A 23 1.19 7.39 -0.77
N PRO A 24 2.52 7.25 -0.86
CA PRO A 24 3.33 6.75 0.25
C PRO A 24 3.43 7.80 1.38
N ALA A 25 3.45 7.35 2.64
CA ALA A 25 3.52 8.19 3.84
C ALA A 25 4.51 7.62 4.86
N GLY A 26 5.81 7.71 4.58
CA GLY A 26 6.86 7.15 5.44
C GLY A 26 6.78 5.63 5.54
N LYS A 27 6.48 5.08 6.72
CA LYS A 27 6.24 3.64 6.93
C LYS A 27 4.79 3.21 6.63
N LEU A 28 3.93 4.18 6.31
CA LEU A 28 2.53 3.98 5.99
C LEU A 28 2.28 4.26 4.50
N VAL A 29 1.06 4.02 4.06
CA VAL A 29 0.52 4.67 2.86
C VAL A 29 -0.81 5.33 3.17
N LEU A 30 -1.16 6.30 2.36
CA LEU A 30 -2.49 6.87 2.24
C LEU A 30 -3.29 6.08 1.20
N MET A 31 -4.43 5.57 1.63
CA MET A 31 -5.42 4.89 0.80
C MET A 31 -6.65 5.78 0.64
N GLU A 32 -7.37 5.64 -0.46
CA GLU A 32 -8.68 6.24 -0.69
C GLU A 32 -9.69 5.15 -1.07
N CYS A 33 -10.93 5.27 -0.59
CA CYS A 33 -12.00 4.33 -0.92
C CYS A 33 -12.32 4.35 -2.41
N ASP A 34 -12.46 3.17 -3.03
CA ASP A 34 -12.86 3.05 -4.45
C ASP A 34 -14.33 3.43 -4.67
N ASP A 35 -15.16 3.37 -3.62
CA ASP A 35 -16.50 3.93 -3.66
C ASP A 35 -16.44 5.46 -3.60
N THR A 36 -16.66 6.08 -4.76
CA THR A 36 -16.67 7.54 -4.95
C THR A 36 -17.71 8.27 -4.10
N LYS A 37 -18.76 7.57 -3.63
CA LYS A 37 -19.74 8.16 -2.69
C LYS A 37 -19.20 8.22 -1.27
N CYS A 38 -18.30 7.31 -0.91
CA CYS A 38 -17.65 7.29 0.40
C CYS A 38 -16.49 8.29 0.43
N GLY A 39 -15.55 8.21 -0.52
CA GLY A 39 -14.40 9.12 -0.62
C GLY A 39 -13.48 9.13 0.62
N GLN A 40 -13.66 8.18 1.55
CA GLN A 40 -12.89 8.13 2.79
C GLN A 40 -11.43 7.82 2.48
N GLN A 41 -10.53 8.58 3.09
CA GLN A 41 -9.10 8.31 3.06
C GLN A 41 -8.62 7.76 4.41
N TRP A 42 -7.66 6.83 4.41
CA TRP A 42 -7.07 6.29 5.63
C TRP A 42 -5.60 5.94 5.48
N HIS A 43 -4.89 5.95 6.60
CA HIS A 43 -3.51 5.49 6.66
C HIS A 43 -3.44 4.05 7.15
N THR A 44 -2.51 3.27 6.59
CA THR A 44 -2.24 1.90 7.04
C THR A 44 -0.74 1.57 6.87
N PHE A 45 -0.22 0.52 7.52
CA PHE A 45 1.16 -0.05 7.38
C PHE A 45 1.57 -0.74 6.05
N ALA A 46 2.41 -0.09 5.24
CA ALA A 46 2.79 -0.59 3.91
C ALA A 46 3.43 -1.99 3.95
N LYS A 47 3.12 -2.85 2.96
CA LYS A 47 3.97 -4.04 2.72
C LYS A 47 5.35 -3.57 2.27
N ILE A 48 6.40 -4.26 2.73
CA ILE A 48 7.80 -3.92 2.42
C ILE A 48 8.27 -4.73 1.23
N CYS A 49 8.85 -4.05 0.23
CA CYS A 49 9.47 -4.70 -0.92
C CYS A 49 10.67 -5.54 -0.45
N PRO A 50 10.75 -6.84 -0.79
CA PRO A 50 11.86 -7.67 -0.37
C PRO A 50 13.18 -7.27 -1.03
N GLU A 51 13.14 -6.63 -2.21
CA GLU A 51 14.34 -6.22 -2.97
C GLU A 51 14.92 -4.89 -2.45
N CYS A 52 14.16 -3.79 -2.48
CA CYS A 52 14.68 -2.47 -2.11
C CYS A 52 14.45 -2.06 -0.65
N LYS A 53 13.81 -2.92 0.16
CA LYS A 53 13.45 -2.65 1.57
C LYS A 53 12.62 -1.38 1.79
N LYS A 54 12.00 -0.85 0.73
CA LYS A 54 11.09 0.31 0.78
C LYS A 54 9.63 -0.13 0.81
N PRO A 55 8.71 0.74 1.29
CA PRO A 55 7.27 0.55 1.11
C PRO A 55 6.93 0.24 -0.34
N ASN A 56 6.33 -0.92 -0.58
CA ASN A 56 5.91 -1.42 -1.89
C ASN A 56 4.50 -0.87 -2.27
N GLY A 57 3.77 -0.34 -1.30
CA GLY A 57 2.31 -0.29 -1.41
C GLY A 57 1.73 -1.67 -1.07
N TYR A 58 0.42 -1.83 -1.24
CA TYR A 58 -0.30 -2.97 -0.64
C TYR A 58 -0.82 -4.02 -1.60
N PHE A 59 -1.11 -3.60 -2.83
CA PHE A 59 -1.62 -4.47 -3.89
C PHE A 59 -0.57 -5.42 -4.42
N VAL A 60 0.69 -5.11 -4.17
CA VAL A 60 1.81 -5.88 -4.64
C VAL A 60 2.37 -6.63 -3.46
N GLU A 61 2.12 -7.93 -3.41
CA GLU A 61 2.99 -8.83 -2.65
C GLU A 61 4.28 -9.04 -3.43
N GLY A 62 5.42 -9.05 -2.76
CA GLY A 62 6.72 -9.27 -3.40
C GLY A 62 7.36 -8.00 -3.94
N THR A 63 7.97 -8.08 -5.13
CA THR A 63 8.80 -7.01 -5.71
C THR A 63 7.96 -5.79 -6.11
N CYS A 64 8.36 -4.59 -5.68
CA CYS A 64 7.63 -3.37 -6.01
C CYS A 64 7.73 -2.99 -7.49
N ARG A 65 6.77 -2.21 -7.99
CA ARG A 65 6.71 -1.78 -9.40
C ARG A 65 8.02 -1.18 -9.89
N LYS A 66 8.72 -0.41 -9.06
CA LYS A 66 10.02 0.17 -9.42
C LYS A 66 11.08 -0.90 -9.65
N CYS A 67 11.27 -1.81 -8.69
CA CYS A 67 12.22 -2.92 -8.83
C CYS A 67 11.82 -3.87 -9.97
N TYR A 68 10.52 -4.09 -10.18
CA TYR A 68 10.02 -4.87 -11.31
C TYR A 68 10.38 -4.20 -12.66
N ALA A 69 10.16 -2.89 -12.79
CA ALA A 69 10.53 -2.14 -13.99
C ALA A 69 12.05 -2.16 -14.21
N GLU A 70 12.86 -1.94 -13.17
CA GLU A 70 14.32 -2.02 -13.27
C GLU A 70 14.79 -3.42 -13.71
N LYS A 71 14.11 -4.49 -13.27
CA LYS A 71 14.48 -5.87 -13.58
C LYS A 71 14.01 -6.35 -14.96
N TYR A 72 12.87 -5.87 -15.45
CA TYR A 72 12.20 -6.41 -16.64
C TYR A 72 11.99 -5.39 -17.77
N MET A 73 12.20 -4.10 -17.54
CA MET A 73 12.12 -3.03 -18.57
C MET A 73 13.50 -2.49 -18.97
N SER A 74 14.60 -3.10 -18.50
CA SER A 74 15.92 -2.92 -19.10
C SER A 74 16.12 -3.91 -20.25
N SER A 75 15.41 -3.67 -21.36
CA SER A 75 15.63 -4.32 -22.67
C SER A 75 15.71 -3.25 -23.74
#